data_AF-A0A0F8Z541-F1
#
_entry.id   AF-A0A0F8Z541-F1
#
_cell.length_a   1.000
_cell.length_b   1.000
_cell.length_c   1.000
_cell.angle_alpha   90.00
_cell.angle_beta   90.00
_cell.angle_gamma   90.00
#
_symmetry.space_group_name_H-M   'P 1'
#
loop_
_entity.id
_entity.type
_entity.pdbx_description
1 polymer ?
#
loop_
_entity_poly.entity_id
_entity_poly.type
_entity_poly.pdbx_seq_one_letter_code
_entity_poly.pdbx_strand_id
1 'polypeptide(L)'
;PPSILQPFVTNKRAAKDAIINFASEEIYSDFSICWDAVYMGLEQFSSKHEPKVFRALVFLSDGFDNSSAGTPKDIIDLALKRNVHVYNIGVGKVHEENVLKEISKKTGGTYVHAKDICVLLERFQNIIRDLGGQYKVSYITPKKPKDGVFKFKCEIAYKGLKTSPPLTEKINASAIYGDTSKGIIDFSTTLNIKYKKAEIFMWCEHTPRYVHEFHFYLEKIKPYTISLVPESEGGLCENWKIVNEGNGWFRLTSPDPTDPKHDLEFGNSGTICKITVDKIKKDKTVIPFKLDNSVYSLGQSFCGRHDFEVDAVGDCSTNINIVPSHKDHE
;
A
#
# COMPACT_ATOMS: atom_id res chain seq x y z
N PRO A 1 -24.57 15.82 2.38
CA PRO A 1 -23.26 15.37 2.92
C PRO A 1 -22.55 14.52 1.86
N PRO A 2 -21.20 14.50 1.83
CA PRO A 2 -20.50 13.65 0.89
C PRO A 2 -20.67 12.17 1.25
N SER A 3 -20.43 11.28 0.30
CA SER A 3 -20.60 9.84 0.48
C SER A 3 -19.46 9.05 -0.16
N ILE A 4 -19.06 7.96 0.50
CA ILE A 4 -18.11 7.00 -0.04
C ILE A 4 -18.87 5.94 -0.81
N LEU A 5 -18.77 5.98 -2.14
CA LEU A 5 -19.39 4.99 -3.03
C LEU A 5 -18.76 3.60 -2.89
N GLN A 6 -17.44 3.56 -2.67
CA GLN A 6 -16.66 2.34 -2.56
C GLN A 6 -15.42 2.58 -1.69
N PRO A 7 -15.31 1.95 -0.51
CA PRO A 7 -14.06 1.93 0.27
C PRO A 7 -12.92 1.25 -0.50
N PHE A 8 -11.67 1.42 -0.05
CA PHE A 8 -10.52 0.83 -0.73
C PHE A 8 -10.70 -0.66 -1.05
N VAL A 9 -10.46 -0.99 -2.31
CA VAL A 9 -10.60 -2.33 -2.86
C VAL A 9 -9.54 -2.55 -3.94
N THR A 10 -8.94 -3.73 -3.96
CA THR A 10 -7.96 -4.15 -4.98
C THR A 10 -8.65 -4.66 -6.25
N ASN A 11 -9.88 -5.15 -6.12
CA ASN A 11 -10.70 -5.58 -7.25
C ASN A 11 -11.20 -4.37 -8.07
N LYS A 12 -10.55 -4.11 -9.21
CA LYS A 12 -10.88 -3.03 -10.16
C LYS A 12 -12.34 -3.06 -10.64
N ARG A 13 -12.95 -4.25 -10.77
CA ARG A 13 -14.35 -4.38 -11.20
C ARG A 13 -15.31 -3.77 -10.17
N ALA A 14 -15.02 -3.92 -8.89
CA ALA A 14 -15.86 -3.36 -7.84
C ALA A 14 -15.85 -1.83 -7.84
N ALA A 15 -14.66 -1.22 -7.97
CA ALA A 15 -14.53 0.23 -8.15
C ALA A 15 -15.24 0.71 -9.43
N LYS A 16 -15.09 -0.02 -10.55
CA LYS A 16 -15.75 0.32 -11.82
C LYS A 16 -17.28 0.27 -11.70
N ASP A 17 -17.83 -0.78 -11.10
CA ASP A 17 -19.27 -0.92 -10.92
C ASP A 17 -19.83 0.20 -10.03
N ALA A 18 -19.12 0.61 -8.98
CA ALA A 18 -19.57 1.70 -8.10
C ALA A 18 -19.69 3.02 -8.87
N ILE A 19 -18.73 3.31 -9.76
CA ILE A 19 -18.77 4.48 -10.65
C ILE A 19 -19.93 4.38 -11.65
N ILE A 20 -20.12 3.21 -12.29
CA ILE A 20 -21.20 3.00 -13.27
C ILE A 20 -22.57 3.19 -12.61
N ASN A 21 -22.76 2.62 -11.42
CA ASN A 21 -24.01 2.75 -10.69
C ASN A 21 -24.30 4.22 -10.35
N PHE A 22 -23.32 4.94 -9.80
CA PHE A 22 -23.47 6.36 -9.52
C PHE A 22 -23.78 7.19 -10.78
N ALA A 23 -23.10 6.91 -11.90
CA ALA A 23 -23.34 7.60 -13.16
C ALA A 23 -24.70 7.29 -13.80
N SER A 24 -25.42 6.27 -13.33
CA SER A 24 -26.77 5.93 -13.80
C SER A 24 -27.88 6.62 -13.02
N GLU A 25 -27.55 7.27 -11.89
CA GLU A 25 -28.48 8.01 -11.06
C GLU A 25 -28.64 9.46 -11.55
N GLU A 26 -29.77 10.09 -11.25
CA GLU A 26 -29.95 11.52 -11.54
C GLU A 26 -29.02 12.36 -10.64
N ILE A 27 -28.21 13.22 -11.27
CA ILE A 27 -27.25 14.08 -10.58
C ILE A 27 -27.93 15.41 -10.26
N TYR A 28 -28.12 15.66 -8.96
CA TYR A 28 -28.50 16.98 -8.46
C TYR A 28 -27.31 17.95 -8.53
N SER A 29 -27.51 19.21 -8.96
CA SER A 29 -26.40 20.12 -9.33
C SER A 29 -26.46 21.54 -8.76
N ASP A 30 -27.30 21.83 -7.76
CA ASP A 30 -27.42 23.21 -7.25
C ASP A 30 -26.36 23.59 -6.19
N PHE A 31 -25.76 22.61 -5.51
CA PHE A 31 -24.72 22.85 -4.49
C PHE A 31 -23.57 21.86 -4.60
N SER A 32 -22.40 22.31 -4.12
CA SER A 32 -21.15 21.53 -4.11
C SER A 32 -20.51 21.63 -2.73
N ILE A 33 -20.19 20.46 -2.15
CA ILE A 33 -19.51 20.26 -0.87
C ILE A 33 -18.20 19.51 -1.10
N CYS A 34 -17.47 19.92 -2.13
CA CYS A 34 -16.33 19.19 -2.65
C CYS A 34 -15.15 19.16 -1.67
N TRP A 35 -14.97 20.17 -0.81
CA TRP A 35 -13.94 20.15 0.22
C TRP A 35 -14.20 19.09 1.29
N ASP A 36 -15.45 19.00 1.77
CA ASP A 36 -15.85 17.94 2.70
C ASP A 36 -15.71 16.55 2.05
N ALA A 37 -15.98 16.43 0.74
CA ALA A 37 -15.81 15.18 0.00
C ALA A 37 -14.35 14.74 -0.09
N VAL A 38 -13.43 15.67 -0.39
CA VAL A 38 -11.99 15.39 -0.43
C VAL A 38 -11.48 15.05 0.97
N TYR A 39 -11.93 15.78 2.00
CA TYR A 39 -11.58 15.50 3.39
C TYR A 39 -12.02 14.07 3.78
N MET A 40 -13.27 13.70 3.53
CA MET A 40 -13.79 12.34 3.76
C MET A 40 -13.01 11.28 2.98
N GLY A 41 -12.59 11.58 1.75
CA GLY A 41 -11.72 10.70 0.96
C GLY A 41 -10.33 10.53 1.58
N LEU A 42 -9.73 11.59 2.11
CA LEU A 42 -8.45 11.52 2.84
C LEU A 42 -8.56 10.69 4.12
N GLU A 43 -9.71 10.71 4.79
CA GLU A 43 -9.92 9.92 6.01
C GLU A 43 -9.88 8.41 5.81
N GLN A 44 -10.13 7.93 4.58
CA GLN A 44 -10.02 6.51 4.22
C GLN A 44 -8.59 5.98 4.33
N PHE A 45 -7.56 6.82 4.19
CA PHE A 45 -6.17 6.38 4.28
C PHE A 45 -5.78 6.18 5.73
N SER A 46 -5.10 5.10 6.10
CA SER A 46 -4.66 4.88 7.50
C SER A 46 -3.86 6.07 8.07
N SER A 47 -4.13 6.45 9.31
CA SER A 47 -3.35 7.46 10.03
C SER A 47 -1.93 6.98 10.34
N LYS A 48 -1.69 5.66 10.34
CA LYS A 48 -0.35 5.10 10.44
C LYS A 48 0.41 5.40 9.15
N HIS A 49 1.50 6.15 9.29
CA HIS A 49 2.41 6.40 8.18
C HIS A 49 3.07 5.09 7.75
N GLU A 50 2.82 4.69 6.51
CA GLU A 50 3.46 3.54 5.91
C GLU A 50 4.45 4.05 4.86
N PRO A 51 5.75 4.16 5.19
CA PRO A 51 6.76 4.79 4.31
C PRO A 51 6.95 4.04 2.98
N LYS A 52 6.30 2.88 2.81
CA LYS A 52 6.42 1.98 1.68
C LYS A 52 5.25 2.08 0.70
N VAL A 53 4.15 2.73 1.11
CA VAL A 53 2.96 2.87 0.29
C VAL A 53 2.87 4.32 -0.17
N PHE A 54 2.97 4.53 -1.48
CA PHE A 54 2.59 5.82 -2.02
C PHE A 54 1.08 5.97 -2.00
N ARG A 55 0.62 7.08 -1.45
CA ARG A 55 -0.81 7.38 -1.34
C ARG A 55 -1.13 8.56 -2.25
N ALA A 56 -2.10 8.35 -3.12
CA ALA A 56 -2.57 9.34 -4.06
C ALA A 56 -4.08 9.54 -3.89
N LEU A 57 -4.53 10.79 -3.89
CA LEU A 57 -5.92 11.14 -4.09
C LEU A 57 -6.01 11.93 -5.40
N VAL A 58 -6.89 11.50 -6.31
CA VAL A 58 -7.17 12.23 -7.55
C VAL A 58 -8.53 12.91 -7.40
N PHE A 59 -8.54 14.24 -7.49
CA PHE A 59 -9.75 15.05 -7.35
C PHE A 59 -10.09 15.71 -8.69
N LEU A 60 -11.32 15.51 -9.15
CA LEU A 60 -11.84 16.04 -10.41
C LEU A 60 -12.93 17.05 -10.07
N SER A 61 -12.71 18.32 -10.40
CA SER A 61 -13.69 19.37 -10.10
C SER A 61 -13.35 20.65 -10.86
N ASP A 62 -14.30 21.57 -10.97
CA ASP A 62 -14.04 22.96 -11.33
C ASP A 62 -13.58 23.81 -10.13
N GLY A 63 -13.52 23.21 -8.94
CA GLY A 63 -13.11 23.82 -7.67
C GLY A 63 -14.19 24.69 -7.04
N PHE A 64 -15.39 24.77 -7.61
CA PHE A 64 -16.46 25.57 -7.05
C PHE A 64 -17.10 24.85 -5.85
N ASP A 65 -16.96 25.45 -4.68
CA ASP A 65 -17.55 24.98 -3.43
C ASP A 65 -18.38 26.11 -2.81
N ASN A 66 -19.60 25.80 -2.40
CA ASN A 66 -20.51 26.80 -1.84
C ASN A 66 -21.17 26.38 -0.54
N SER A 67 -20.82 25.20 -0.02
CA SER A 67 -21.55 24.56 1.09
C SER A 67 -20.69 23.72 2.01
N SER A 68 -19.37 23.56 1.77
CA SER A 68 -18.51 22.79 2.66
C SER A 68 -18.32 23.48 4.01
N ALA A 69 -18.22 22.69 5.07
CA ALA A 69 -17.76 23.16 6.37
C ALA A 69 -16.23 23.28 6.42
N GLY A 70 -15.53 22.36 5.74
CA GLY A 70 -14.08 22.35 5.64
C GLY A 70 -13.53 23.32 4.59
N THR A 71 -12.25 23.64 4.74
CA THR A 71 -11.52 24.55 3.86
C THR A 71 -10.42 23.83 3.07
N PRO A 72 -9.90 24.45 2.00
CA PRO A 72 -8.69 23.97 1.32
C PRO A 72 -7.50 23.74 2.24
N LYS A 73 -7.38 24.53 3.33
CA LYS A 73 -6.32 24.36 4.31
C LYS A 73 -6.47 23.05 5.08
N ASP A 74 -7.68 22.69 5.49
CA ASP A 74 -7.95 21.44 6.22
C ASP A 74 -7.60 20.21 5.36
N ILE A 75 -7.86 20.28 4.05
CA ILE A 75 -7.44 19.27 3.08
C ILE A 75 -5.92 19.14 3.04
N ILE A 76 -5.20 20.26 2.93
CA ILE A 76 -3.73 20.26 2.85
C ILE A 76 -3.13 19.69 4.13
N ASP A 77 -3.60 20.14 5.29
CA ASP A 77 -3.10 19.71 6.59
C ASP A 77 -3.35 18.20 6.81
N LEU A 78 -4.54 17.70 6.44
CA LEU A 78 -4.86 16.28 6.54
C LEU A 78 -4.07 15.42 5.54
N ALA A 79 -3.90 15.89 4.30
CA ALA A 79 -3.13 15.20 3.27
C ALA A 79 -1.66 15.06 3.68
N LEU A 80 -1.05 16.13 4.19
CA LEU A 80 0.32 16.10 4.72
C LEU A 80 0.43 15.13 5.92
N LYS A 81 -0.51 15.21 6.86
CA LYS A 81 -0.55 14.31 8.03
C LYS A 81 -0.64 12.83 7.64
N ARG A 82 -1.37 12.50 6.57
CA ARG A 82 -1.56 11.12 6.08
C ARG A 82 -0.57 10.72 4.97
N ASN A 83 0.37 11.60 4.62
CA ASN A 83 1.33 11.47 3.52
C ASN A 83 0.65 11.10 2.18
N VAL A 84 -0.43 11.82 1.85
CA VAL A 84 -1.21 11.63 0.62
C VAL A 84 -0.92 12.77 -0.35
N HIS A 85 -0.57 12.42 -1.58
CA HIS A 85 -0.34 13.38 -2.65
C HIS A 85 -1.66 13.66 -3.37
N VAL A 86 -2.08 14.93 -3.45
CA VAL A 86 -3.37 15.31 -4.04
C VAL A 86 -3.17 15.80 -5.48
N TYR A 87 -3.65 15.02 -6.44
CA TYR A 87 -3.65 15.35 -7.86
C TYR A 87 -4.98 15.99 -8.22
N ASN A 88 -4.97 17.28 -8.57
CA ASN A 88 -6.17 18.01 -8.93
C ASN A 88 -6.30 18.09 -10.45
N ILE A 89 -7.44 17.66 -10.98
CA ILE A 89 -7.80 17.84 -12.37
C ILE A 89 -8.96 18.84 -12.44
N GLY A 90 -8.65 20.06 -12.87
CA GLY A 90 -9.62 21.09 -13.19
C GLY A 90 -10.44 20.66 -14.41
N VAL A 91 -11.74 20.46 -14.29
CA VAL A 91 -12.59 20.02 -15.42
C VAL A 91 -13.44 21.19 -15.93
N GLY A 92 -13.44 21.40 -17.25
CA GLY A 92 -14.28 22.42 -17.89
C GLY A 92 -13.88 23.85 -17.52
N LYS A 93 -14.88 24.69 -17.19
CA LYS A 93 -14.66 26.07 -16.72
C LYS A 93 -14.34 26.04 -15.22
N VAL A 94 -13.05 26.07 -14.91
CA VAL A 94 -12.55 26.05 -13.52
C VAL A 94 -12.78 27.41 -12.86
N HIS A 95 -13.42 27.42 -11.70
CA HIS A 95 -13.71 28.61 -10.91
C HIS A 95 -12.57 28.94 -9.93
N GLU A 96 -12.02 27.92 -9.26
CA GLU A 96 -11.02 28.09 -8.19
C GLU A 96 -9.65 27.47 -8.57
N GLU A 97 -9.13 27.83 -9.74
CA GLU A 97 -7.90 27.22 -10.28
C GLU A 97 -6.68 27.41 -9.36
N ASN A 98 -6.55 28.58 -8.73
CA ASN A 98 -5.42 28.86 -7.83
C ASN A 98 -5.46 27.99 -6.58
N VAL A 99 -6.66 27.74 -6.04
CA VAL A 99 -6.86 26.87 -4.87
C VAL A 99 -6.46 25.43 -5.22
N LEU A 100 -6.92 24.92 -6.37
CA LEU A 100 -6.56 23.58 -6.84
C LEU A 100 -5.04 23.43 -7.05
N LYS A 101 -4.39 24.45 -7.62
CA LYS A 101 -2.92 24.49 -7.78
C LYS A 101 -2.20 24.49 -6.43
N GLU A 102 -2.69 25.26 -5.47
CA GLU A 102 -2.09 25.37 -4.15
C GLU A 102 -2.14 24.04 -3.40
N ILE A 103 -3.31 23.37 -3.40
CA ILE A 103 -3.49 22.05 -2.77
C ILE A 103 -2.49 21.05 -3.36
N SER A 104 -2.43 20.93 -4.68
CA SER A 104 -1.52 19.98 -5.33
C SER A 104 -0.06 20.29 -5.00
N LYS A 105 0.35 21.57 -5.12
CA LYS A 105 1.73 21.98 -4.85
C LYS A 105 2.15 21.69 -3.41
N LYS A 106 1.30 22.00 -2.41
CA LYS A 106 1.63 21.81 -1.00
C LYS A 106 1.63 20.34 -0.57
N THR A 107 0.87 19.50 -1.24
CA THR A 107 0.78 18.05 -0.94
C THR A 107 1.72 17.20 -1.81
N GLY A 108 2.50 17.82 -2.71
CA GLY A 108 3.42 17.11 -3.61
C GLY A 108 2.76 16.48 -4.85
N GLY A 109 1.47 16.69 -5.07
CA GLY A 109 0.77 16.28 -6.28
C GLY A 109 0.89 17.29 -7.43
N THR A 110 0.14 17.05 -8.49
CA THR A 110 0.14 17.89 -9.70
C THR A 110 -1.26 18.41 -10.00
N TYR A 111 -1.37 19.71 -10.31
CA TYR A 111 -2.58 20.29 -10.88
C TYR A 111 -2.53 20.21 -12.40
N VAL A 112 -3.68 19.86 -13.00
CA VAL A 112 -3.85 19.82 -14.44
C VAL A 112 -5.20 20.41 -14.82
N HIS A 113 -5.25 21.25 -15.85
CA HIS A 113 -6.51 21.73 -16.43
C HIS A 113 -6.91 20.88 -17.64
N ALA A 114 -8.07 20.23 -17.56
CA ALA A 114 -8.72 19.49 -18.63
C ALA A 114 -9.94 20.28 -19.13
N LYS A 115 -9.76 21.01 -20.24
CA LYS A 115 -10.82 21.82 -20.86
C LYS A 115 -11.91 20.98 -21.53
N ASP A 116 -11.55 19.77 -21.96
CA ASP A 116 -12.44 18.82 -22.62
C ASP A 116 -12.09 17.37 -22.26
N ILE A 117 -12.93 16.43 -22.72
CA ILE A 117 -12.81 15.01 -22.43
C ILE A 117 -11.55 14.36 -23.03
N CYS A 118 -11.10 14.82 -24.21
CA CYS A 118 -9.91 14.29 -24.86
C CYS A 118 -8.67 14.65 -24.03
N VAL A 119 -8.58 15.91 -23.60
CA VAL A 119 -7.53 16.36 -22.69
C VAL A 119 -7.63 15.61 -21.37
N LEU A 120 -8.83 15.45 -20.78
CA LEU A 120 -9.00 14.71 -19.53
C LEU A 120 -8.39 13.30 -19.61
N LEU A 121 -8.66 12.56 -20.69
CA LEU A 121 -8.11 11.20 -20.91
C LEU A 121 -6.58 11.21 -20.99
N GLU A 122 -5.99 12.13 -21.76
CA GLU A 122 -4.54 12.28 -21.85
C GLU A 122 -3.92 12.60 -20.48
N ARG A 123 -4.56 13.47 -19.71
CA ARG A 123 -4.08 13.88 -18.38
C ARG A 123 -4.17 12.75 -17.36
N PHE A 124 -5.22 11.93 -17.41
CA PHE A 124 -5.29 10.71 -16.62
C PHE A 124 -4.18 9.72 -16.98
N GLN A 125 -3.88 9.51 -18.26
CA GLN A 125 -2.78 8.63 -18.67
C GLN A 125 -1.43 9.13 -18.15
N ASN A 126 -1.20 10.45 -18.15
CA ASN A 126 -0.02 11.05 -17.55
C ASN A 126 0.04 10.78 -16.04
N ILE A 127 -1.06 10.99 -15.31
CA ILE A 127 -1.12 10.67 -13.87
C ILE A 127 -0.86 9.18 -13.62
N ILE A 128 -1.45 8.28 -14.41
CA ILE A 128 -1.19 6.83 -14.30
C ILE A 128 0.29 6.53 -14.53
N ARG A 129 0.93 7.17 -15.51
CA ARG A 129 2.37 7.01 -15.75
C ARG A 129 3.20 7.58 -14.61
N ASP A 130 2.81 8.72 -14.04
CA ASP A 130 3.51 9.33 -12.91
C ASP A 130 3.37 8.47 -11.64
N LEU A 131 2.19 7.91 -11.39
CA LEU A 131 1.92 6.97 -10.30
C LEU A 131 2.66 5.63 -10.51
N GLY A 132 2.77 5.17 -11.76
CA GLY A 132 3.52 3.97 -12.12
C GLY A 132 5.05 4.19 -12.18
N GLY A 133 5.51 5.44 -12.29
CA GLY A 133 6.92 5.83 -12.36
C GLY A 133 7.56 6.06 -11.00
N GLN A 134 6.99 5.52 -9.94
CA GLN A 134 7.48 5.71 -8.58
C GLN A 134 8.48 4.62 -8.22
N TYR A 135 9.66 5.06 -7.79
CA TYR A 135 10.74 4.17 -7.41
C TYR A 135 10.98 4.26 -5.92
N LYS A 136 10.92 3.11 -5.24
CA LYS A 136 11.46 2.97 -3.90
C LYS A 136 12.91 2.54 -4.01
N VAL A 137 13.83 3.37 -3.54
CA VAL A 137 15.25 3.04 -3.48
C VAL A 137 15.58 2.54 -2.09
N SER A 138 15.98 1.28 -1.99
CA SER A 138 16.49 0.66 -0.77
C SER A 138 18.00 0.45 -0.92
N TYR A 139 18.75 0.73 0.14
CA TYR A 139 20.20 0.48 0.17
C TYR A 139 20.56 -0.19 1.49
N ILE A 140 21.35 -1.25 1.40
CA ILE A 140 21.82 -2.01 2.55
C ILE A 140 23.30 -1.71 2.75
N THR A 141 23.68 -1.38 3.98
CA THR A 141 25.08 -1.08 4.30
C THR A 141 25.57 -1.81 5.53
N PRO A 142 26.72 -2.51 5.44
CA PRO A 142 27.38 -3.05 6.62
C PRO A 142 28.10 -1.96 7.44
N LYS A 143 28.23 -0.73 6.91
CA LYS A 143 29.04 0.33 7.50
C LYS A 143 28.29 1.08 8.60
N LYS A 144 28.71 0.88 9.85
CA LYS A 144 28.24 1.69 10.99
C LYS A 144 28.89 3.08 10.95
N PRO A 145 28.13 4.19 10.95
CA PRO A 145 28.69 5.53 10.99
C PRO A 145 29.32 5.78 12.36
N LYS A 146 30.50 6.41 12.39
CA LYS A 146 31.26 6.65 13.64
C LYS A 146 30.51 7.58 14.60
N ASP A 147 29.78 8.55 14.08
CA ASP A 147 28.96 9.52 14.81
C ASP A 147 27.52 9.03 15.03
N GLY A 148 27.20 7.78 14.68
CA GLY A 148 25.86 7.22 14.83
C GLY A 148 24.82 7.80 13.87
N VAL A 149 25.22 8.59 12.87
CA VAL A 149 24.30 9.22 11.91
C VAL A 149 24.72 8.90 10.48
N PHE A 150 23.78 8.38 9.69
CA PHE A 150 23.96 8.28 8.25
C PHE A 150 23.60 9.61 7.60
N LYS A 151 24.47 10.05 6.69
CA LYS A 151 24.22 11.20 5.80
C LYS A 151 24.03 10.65 4.40
N PHE A 152 22.81 10.75 3.89
CA PHE A 152 22.48 10.29 2.55
C PHE A 152 22.43 11.47 1.60
N LYS A 153 22.96 11.27 0.40
CA LYS A 153 22.76 12.14 -0.75
C LYS A 153 22.24 11.25 -1.88
N CYS A 154 21.02 11.51 -2.33
CA CYS A 154 20.44 10.86 -3.50
C CYS A 154 20.40 11.88 -4.65
N GLU A 155 20.97 11.49 -5.79
CA GLU A 155 20.94 12.26 -7.03
C GLU A 155 20.34 11.34 -8.10
N ILE A 156 19.21 11.76 -8.67
CA ILE A 156 18.54 11.01 -9.73
C ILE A 156 18.91 11.65 -11.06
N ALA A 157 19.41 10.84 -11.99
CA ALA A 157 19.70 11.24 -13.36
C ALA A 157 18.80 10.47 -14.33
N TYR A 158 18.02 11.17 -15.14
CA TYR A 158 17.14 10.57 -16.14
C TYR A 158 17.20 11.34 -17.45
N LYS A 159 17.53 10.65 -18.56
CA LYS A 159 17.65 11.23 -19.91
C LYS A 159 18.50 12.52 -19.96
N GLY A 160 19.62 12.55 -19.24
CA GLY A 160 20.53 13.70 -19.18
C GLY A 160 20.10 14.83 -18.23
N LEU A 161 18.90 14.75 -17.64
CA LEU A 161 18.47 15.65 -16.57
C LEU A 161 18.90 15.10 -15.21
N LYS A 162 19.36 15.98 -14.33
CA LYS A 162 19.71 15.66 -12.94
C LYS A 162 18.84 16.43 -11.98
N THR A 163 18.40 15.78 -10.91
CA THR A 163 17.68 16.45 -9.82
C THR A 163 18.59 17.46 -9.12
N SER A 164 18.09 18.67 -8.90
CA SER A 164 18.78 19.74 -8.17
C SER A 164 17.80 20.52 -7.28
N PRO A 165 18.10 20.75 -5.99
CA PRO A 165 19.24 20.17 -5.26
C PRO A 165 19.07 18.65 -5.07
N PRO A 166 20.16 17.90 -4.83
CA PRO A 166 20.06 16.49 -4.49
C PRO A 166 19.31 16.31 -3.16
N LEU A 167 18.51 15.25 -3.07
CA LEU A 167 17.85 14.91 -1.82
C LEU A 167 18.93 14.56 -0.80
N THR A 168 18.95 15.30 0.31
CA THR A 168 19.93 15.11 1.37
C THR A 168 19.21 14.87 2.68
N GLU A 169 19.51 13.76 3.33
CA GLU A 169 18.83 13.36 4.57
C GLU A 169 19.83 12.90 5.63
N LYS A 170 19.41 13.02 6.89
CA LYS A 170 20.16 12.52 8.05
C LYS A 170 19.31 11.53 8.81
N ILE A 171 19.80 10.32 8.97
CA ILE A 171 19.08 9.25 9.66
C ILE A 171 19.95 8.74 10.79
N ASN A 172 19.39 8.70 12.00
CA ASN A 172 20.05 8.07 13.14
C ASN A 172 20.24 6.58 12.84
N ALA A 173 21.46 6.08 12.98
CA ALA A 173 21.81 4.70 12.71
C ALA A 173 21.00 3.72 13.57
N SER A 174 20.70 4.11 14.81
CA SER A 174 19.84 3.32 15.72
C SER A 174 18.41 3.14 15.21
N ALA A 175 17.90 4.01 14.33
CA ALA A 175 16.57 3.88 13.76
C ALA A 175 16.50 2.83 12.63
N ILE A 176 17.65 2.38 12.11
CA ILE A 176 17.73 1.44 10.97
C ILE A 176 18.52 0.17 11.26
N TYR A 177 19.42 0.17 12.24
CA TYR A 177 20.14 -1.03 12.63
C TYR A 177 19.24 -1.96 13.44
N GLY A 178 18.97 -3.13 12.87
CA GLY A 178 18.33 -4.26 13.52
C GLY A 178 19.14 -5.54 13.34
N ASP A 179 18.67 -6.60 13.97
CA ASP A 179 19.19 -7.95 13.74
C ASP A 179 18.84 -8.40 12.32
N THR A 180 19.86 -8.55 11.46
CA THR A 180 19.66 -8.84 10.04
C THR A 180 19.25 -10.28 9.76
N SER A 181 19.38 -11.18 10.73
CA SER A 181 18.85 -12.55 10.60
C SER A 181 17.35 -12.62 10.84
N LYS A 182 16.75 -11.56 11.41
CA LYS A 182 15.31 -11.48 11.67
C LYS A 182 14.60 -10.81 10.51
N GLY A 183 13.90 -11.62 9.73
CA GLY A 183 12.98 -11.20 8.72
C GLY A 183 11.73 -10.59 9.33
N ILE A 184 11.14 -9.65 8.61
CA ILE A 184 9.94 -8.95 9.08
C ILE A 184 8.81 -9.22 8.10
N ILE A 185 7.69 -9.69 8.62
CA ILE A 185 6.44 -9.86 7.85
C ILE A 185 5.34 -8.95 8.35
N ASP A 186 4.46 -8.54 7.46
CA ASP A 186 3.24 -7.81 7.79
C ASP A 186 2.10 -8.26 6.88
N PHE A 187 0.86 -7.96 7.29
CA PHE A 187 -0.33 -8.29 6.51
C PHE A 187 -1.10 -7.02 6.15
N SER A 188 -1.43 -6.87 4.87
CA SER A 188 -2.45 -5.92 4.44
C SER A 188 -3.68 -6.66 3.96
N THR A 189 -4.86 -6.15 4.30
CA THR A 189 -6.14 -6.79 3.95
C THR A 189 -7.05 -5.81 3.25
N THR A 190 -7.75 -6.26 2.22
CA THR A 190 -8.86 -5.53 1.59
C THR A 190 -10.13 -6.35 1.65
N LEU A 191 -11.25 -5.71 1.93
CA LEU A 191 -12.56 -6.36 2.02
C LEU A 191 -13.50 -5.83 0.94
N ASN A 192 -14.00 -6.73 0.10
CA ASN A 192 -15.03 -6.46 -0.87
C ASN A 192 -16.35 -7.10 -0.45
N ILE A 193 -17.20 -6.31 0.21
CA ILE A 193 -18.51 -6.74 0.71
C ILE A 193 -19.44 -7.17 -0.44
N LYS A 194 -19.45 -6.42 -1.55
CA LYS A 194 -20.33 -6.68 -2.71
C LYS A 194 -20.06 -8.08 -3.29
N TYR A 195 -18.79 -8.42 -3.44
CA TYR A 195 -18.37 -9.70 -4.00
C TYR A 195 -18.16 -10.80 -2.94
N LYS A 196 -18.32 -10.48 -1.65
CA LYS A 196 -18.09 -11.40 -0.51
C LYS A 196 -16.68 -12.00 -0.53
N LYS A 197 -15.69 -11.20 -0.93
CA LYS A 197 -14.29 -11.60 -1.04
C LYS A 197 -13.40 -10.67 -0.24
N ALA A 198 -12.36 -11.23 0.36
CA ALA A 198 -11.27 -10.45 0.93
C ALA A 198 -9.95 -10.89 0.30
N GLU A 199 -9.03 -9.97 0.14
CA GLU A 199 -7.66 -10.26 -0.28
C GLU A 199 -6.71 -9.89 0.86
N ILE A 200 -5.78 -10.78 1.16
CA ILE A 200 -4.75 -10.60 2.16
C ILE A 200 -3.41 -10.71 1.44
N PHE A 201 -2.53 -9.74 1.63
CA PHE A 201 -1.18 -9.76 1.10
C PHE A 201 -0.23 -9.98 2.27
N MET A 202 0.49 -11.10 2.23
CA MET A 202 1.58 -11.37 3.15
C MET A 202 2.82 -10.65 2.63
N TRP A 203 3.19 -9.56 3.27
CA TRP A 203 4.28 -8.70 2.84
C TRP A 203 5.55 -9.00 3.64
N CYS A 204 6.68 -9.14 2.95
CA CYS A 204 8.00 -9.15 3.56
C CYS A 204 8.59 -7.75 3.57
N GLU A 205 8.85 -7.22 4.75
CA GLU A 205 9.50 -5.93 4.91
C GLU A 205 11.02 -5.98 4.79
N HIS A 206 11.63 -7.07 5.24
CA HIS A 206 13.06 -7.35 5.23
C HIS A 206 13.28 -8.85 5.11
N THR A 207 14.05 -9.26 4.11
CA THR A 207 14.45 -10.65 3.91
C THR A 207 15.85 -10.92 4.50
N PRO A 208 16.01 -11.90 5.41
CA PRO A 208 17.31 -12.42 5.81
C PRO A 208 18.04 -13.11 4.66
N ARG A 209 19.30 -13.49 4.89
CA ARG A 209 20.06 -14.32 3.93
C ARG A 209 19.58 -15.76 3.96
N TYR A 210 19.73 -16.46 2.84
CA TYR A 210 19.47 -17.91 2.70
C TYR A 210 18.02 -18.31 2.97
N VAL A 211 17.09 -17.54 2.40
CA VAL A 211 15.65 -17.83 2.49
C VAL A 211 15.19 -18.42 1.15
N HIS A 212 15.03 -19.74 1.11
CA HIS A 212 14.48 -20.50 -0.03
C HIS A 212 13.09 -21.09 0.25
N GLU A 213 12.57 -20.91 1.46
CA GLU A 213 11.31 -21.52 1.86
C GLU A 213 10.54 -20.65 2.86
N PHE A 214 9.21 -20.66 2.75
CA PHE A 214 8.31 -20.27 3.83
C PHE A 214 7.39 -21.44 4.16
N HIS A 215 7.26 -21.75 5.46
CA HIS A 215 6.32 -22.74 5.94
C HIS A 215 5.38 -22.09 6.95
N PHE A 216 4.09 -22.07 6.65
CA PHE A 216 3.11 -21.37 7.48
C PHE A 216 1.77 -22.07 7.51
N TYR A 217 1.05 -21.80 8.58
CA TYR A 217 -0.29 -22.25 8.87
C TYR A 217 -1.28 -21.10 8.72
N LEU A 218 -2.41 -21.41 8.09
CA LEU A 218 -3.60 -20.57 8.04
C LEU A 218 -4.80 -21.39 8.48
N GLU A 219 -5.53 -20.91 9.49
CA GLU A 219 -6.72 -21.62 9.94
C GLU A 219 -7.84 -21.54 8.90
N LYS A 220 -8.45 -22.68 8.61
CA LYS A 220 -9.52 -22.79 7.62
C LYS A 220 -10.89 -22.42 8.19
N ILE A 221 -11.11 -21.11 8.32
CA ILE A 221 -12.40 -20.55 8.77
C ILE A 221 -13.38 -20.35 7.59
N LYS A 222 -12.85 -20.04 6.40
CA LYS A 222 -13.58 -19.85 5.14
C LYS A 222 -12.82 -20.50 3.98
N PRO A 223 -13.46 -20.77 2.83
CA PRO A 223 -12.71 -21.15 1.63
C PRO A 223 -11.74 -20.04 1.24
N TYR A 224 -10.49 -20.38 1.01
CA TYR A 224 -9.50 -19.45 0.49
C TYR A 224 -8.58 -20.13 -0.53
N THR A 225 -7.93 -19.32 -1.35
CA THR A 225 -6.88 -19.73 -2.28
C THR A 225 -5.62 -18.92 -2.00
N ILE A 226 -4.45 -19.55 -2.18
CA ILE A 226 -3.16 -18.86 -2.10
C ILE A 226 -2.58 -18.80 -3.50
N SER A 227 -2.06 -17.64 -3.87
CA SER A 227 -1.47 -17.36 -5.17
C SER A 227 -0.19 -16.55 -5.01
N LEU A 228 0.75 -16.72 -5.94
CA LEU A 228 1.94 -15.90 -6.05
C LEU A 228 1.60 -14.61 -6.80
N VAL A 229 2.31 -13.54 -6.48
CA VAL A 229 2.14 -12.23 -7.10
C VAL A 229 3.26 -12.04 -8.12
N PRO A 230 3.00 -11.48 -9.31
CA PRO A 230 4.04 -11.18 -10.28
C PRO A 230 5.11 -10.23 -9.73
N GLU A 231 6.37 -10.37 -10.14
CA GLU A 231 7.46 -9.46 -9.77
C GLU A 231 7.15 -8.02 -10.20
N SER A 232 6.50 -7.85 -11.37
CA SER A 232 6.01 -6.55 -11.86
C SER A 232 4.95 -5.89 -10.98
N GLU A 233 4.27 -6.66 -10.12
CA GLU A 233 3.32 -6.19 -9.11
C GLU A 233 3.94 -6.19 -7.69
N GLY A 234 5.26 -6.39 -7.58
CA GLY A 234 5.99 -6.39 -6.32
C GLY A 234 5.99 -7.73 -5.57
N GLY A 235 5.71 -8.84 -6.26
CA GLY A 235 5.84 -10.18 -5.69
C GLY A 235 7.30 -10.64 -5.59
N LEU A 236 7.70 -11.22 -4.44
CA LEU A 236 9.04 -11.76 -4.23
C LEU A 236 9.20 -13.19 -4.70
N CYS A 237 8.09 -13.94 -4.72
CA CYS A 237 8.11 -15.38 -4.91
C CYS A 237 7.40 -15.79 -6.21
N GLU A 238 7.32 -14.93 -7.25
CA GLU A 238 6.57 -15.20 -8.50
C GLU A 238 6.86 -16.60 -9.08
N ASN A 239 8.14 -16.98 -9.10
CA ASN A 239 8.62 -18.21 -9.70
C ASN A 239 8.69 -19.40 -8.72
N TRP A 240 8.22 -19.24 -7.48
CA TRP A 240 8.25 -20.28 -6.45
C TRP A 240 7.08 -21.26 -6.64
N LYS A 241 7.05 -22.32 -5.84
CA LYS A 241 5.95 -23.30 -5.81
C LYS A 241 5.20 -23.21 -4.50
N ILE A 242 3.86 -23.25 -4.58
CA ILE A 242 2.99 -23.39 -3.40
C ILE A 242 2.57 -24.85 -3.28
N VAL A 243 2.80 -25.45 -2.12
CA VAL A 243 2.34 -26.79 -1.75
C VAL A 243 1.35 -26.66 -0.60
N ASN A 244 0.15 -27.20 -0.77
CA ASN A 244 -0.82 -27.36 0.32
C ASN A 244 -0.57 -28.73 0.98
N GLU A 245 -0.04 -28.72 2.20
CA GLU A 245 0.34 -29.93 2.92
C GLU A 245 -0.83 -30.54 3.72
N GLY A 246 -2.00 -29.89 3.66
CA GLY A 246 -3.18 -30.29 4.41
C GLY A 246 -3.22 -29.67 5.81
N ASN A 247 -4.35 -29.83 6.50
CA ASN A 247 -4.59 -29.33 7.85
C ASN A 247 -4.27 -27.84 8.07
N GLY A 248 -4.32 -27.01 7.02
CA GLY A 248 -4.04 -25.57 7.10
C GLY A 248 -2.57 -25.19 6.88
N TRP A 249 -1.66 -26.15 6.70
CA TRP A 249 -0.24 -25.90 6.44
C TRP A 249 0.06 -25.76 4.96
N PHE A 250 0.93 -24.79 4.65
CA PHE A 250 1.39 -24.47 3.32
C PHE A 250 2.90 -24.29 3.33
N ARG A 251 3.54 -24.75 2.25
CA ARG A 251 4.95 -24.57 1.99
C ARG A 251 5.14 -23.83 0.68
N LEU A 252 5.92 -22.77 0.70
CA LEU A 252 6.38 -22.06 -0.48
C LEU A 252 7.86 -22.34 -0.65
N THR A 253 8.27 -22.90 -1.79
CA THR A 253 9.67 -23.24 -2.05
C THR A 253 10.20 -22.56 -3.30
N SER A 254 11.46 -22.12 -3.24
CA SER A 254 12.18 -21.60 -4.40
C SER A 254 12.29 -22.66 -5.52
N PRO A 255 12.56 -22.24 -6.78
CA PRO A 255 12.74 -23.18 -7.89
C PRO A 255 13.72 -24.31 -7.61
N ASP A 256 14.81 -24.00 -6.90
CA ASP A 256 15.82 -24.95 -6.42
C ASP A 256 16.30 -24.52 -5.01
N PRO A 257 15.79 -25.14 -3.94
CA PRO A 257 16.18 -24.83 -2.57
C PRO A 257 17.63 -25.19 -2.23
N THR A 258 18.34 -25.91 -3.10
CA THR A 258 19.74 -26.29 -2.88
C THR A 258 20.74 -25.32 -3.50
N ASP A 259 20.29 -24.45 -4.42
CA ASP A 259 21.11 -23.43 -5.05
C ASP A 259 20.75 -22.04 -4.49
N PRO A 260 21.65 -21.40 -3.69
CA PRO A 260 21.42 -20.09 -3.11
C PRO A 260 21.12 -18.96 -4.11
N LYS A 261 21.35 -19.17 -5.41
CA LYS A 261 20.93 -18.21 -6.46
C LYS A 261 19.42 -18.06 -6.57
N HIS A 262 18.66 -19.04 -6.08
CA HIS A 262 17.20 -19.00 -6.06
C HIS A 262 16.65 -18.57 -4.70
N ASP A 263 17.52 -18.30 -3.71
CA ASP A 263 17.11 -17.67 -2.46
C ASP A 263 16.57 -16.26 -2.72
N LEU A 264 15.71 -15.78 -1.82
CA LEU A 264 15.36 -14.38 -1.80
C LEU A 264 16.59 -13.50 -1.54
N GLU A 265 16.69 -12.41 -2.29
CA GLU A 265 17.76 -11.43 -2.12
C GLU A 265 17.73 -10.81 -0.71
N PHE A 266 18.92 -10.68 -0.11
CA PHE A 266 19.07 -10.12 1.22
C PHE A 266 18.57 -8.67 1.28
N GLY A 267 17.75 -8.39 2.30
CA GLY A 267 17.10 -7.10 2.57
C GLY A 267 16.12 -6.63 1.50
N ASN A 268 15.68 -7.55 0.64
CA ASN A 268 14.59 -7.29 -0.28
C ASN A 268 13.26 -7.12 0.48
N SER A 269 12.27 -6.54 -0.19
CA SER A 269 10.94 -6.31 0.35
C SER A 269 9.89 -6.42 -0.74
N GLY A 270 8.77 -7.07 -0.45
CA GLY A 270 7.73 -7.34 -1.45
C GLY A 270 6.67 -8.30 -0.92
N THR A 271 5.70 -8.64 -1.75
CA THR A 271 4.65 -9.60 -1.40
C THR A 271 5.17 -11.03 -1.53
N ILE A 272 5.13 -11.80 -0.45
CA ILE A 272 5.44 -13.24 -0.47
C ILE A 272 4.33 -13.99 -1.22
N CYS A 273 3.08 -13.77 -0.80
CA CYS A 273 1.91 -14.38 -1.43
C CYS A 273 0.63 -13.57 -1.19
N LYS A 274 -0.37 -13.83 -2.03
CA LYS A 274 -1.73 -13.29 -1.89
C LYS A 274 -2.68 -14.42 -1.53
N ILE A 275 -3.45 -14.22 -0.47
CA ILE A 275 -4.51 -15.11 0.00
C ILE A 275 -5.85 -14.47 -0.35
N THR A 276 -6.68 -15.16 -1.14
CA THR A 276 -8.03 -14.71 -1.49
C THR A 276 -9.03 -15.51 -0.69
N VAL A 277 -9.78 -14.85 0.19
CA VAL A 277 -10.79 -15.49 1.04
C VAL A 277 -12.17 -15.24 0.46
N ASP A 278 -12.91 -16.32 0.21
CA ASP A 278 -14.27 -16.27 -0.33
C ASP A 278 -15.32 -16.38 0.78
N LYS A 279 -16.55 -16.01 0.45
CA LYS A 279 -17.74 -16.13 1.33
C LYS A 279 -17.60 -15.31 2.63
N ILE A 280 -16.89 -14.19 2.58
CA ILE A 280 -16.83 -13.22 3.67
C ILE A 280 -18.17 -12.46 3.72
N LYS A 281 -18.84 -12.47 4.87
CA LYS A 281 -20.02 -11.62 5.15
C LYS A 281 -19.57 -10.32 5.83
N LYS A 282 -20.48 -9.36 6.04
CA LYS A 282 -20.23 -7.99 6.56
C LYS A 282 -19.50 -7.90 7.92
N ASP A 283 -19.04 -9.02 8.48
CA ASP A 283 -18.51 -9.15 9.83
C ASP A 283 -16.98 -9.21 9.83
N LYS A 284 -16.39 -8.68 10.91
CA LYS A 284 -14.96 -8.82 11.21
C LYS A 284 -14.61 -10.31 11.14
N THR A 285 -13.76 -10.69 10.19
CA THR A 285 -13.25 -12.05 10.07
C THR A 285 -11.82 -12.05 10.56
N VAL A 286 -11.52 -12.90 11.52
CA VAL A 286 -10.16 -13.09 12.04
C VAL A 286 -9.66 -14.42 11.54
N ILE A 287 -8.46 -14.47 10.96
CA ILE A 287 -7.81 -15.70 10.53
C ILE A 287 -6.52 -15.88 11.33
N PRO A 288 -6.47 -16.86 12.25
CA PRO A 288 -5.22 -17.24 12.90
C PRO A 288 -4.17 -17.68 11.89
N PHE A 289 -2.99 -17.12 12.06
CA PHE A 289 -1.80 -17.37 11.25
C PHE A 289 -0.66 -17.79 12.17
N LYS A 290 0.12 -18.77 11.73
CA LYS A 290 1.36 -19.17 12.38
C LYS A 290 2.44 -19.38 11.33
N LEU A 291 3.63 -18.87 11.58
CA LEU A 291 4.82 -19.07 10.77
C LEU A 291 5.75 -20.03 11.50
N ASP A 292 6.10 -21.12 10.83
CA ASP A 292 7.07 -22.09 11.32
C ASP A 292 8.48 -21.58 11.01
N ASN A 293 9.23 -21.27 12.06
CA ASN A 293 10.61 -20.81 11.94
C ASN A 293 11.62 -21.97 11.99
N SER A 294 11.20 -23.21 12.24
CA SER A 294 12.07 -24.39 12.28
C SER A 294 12.68 -24.75 10.92
N VAL A 295 12.09 -24.27 9.82
CA VAL A 295 12.64 -24.42 8.47
C VAL A 295 13.94 -23.62 8.25
N TYR A 296 14.24 -22.66 9.13
CA TYR A 296 15.45 -21.85 9.06
C TYR A 296 16.53 -22.39 9.99
N SER A 297 17.62 -22.93 9.41
CA SER A 297 18.66 -23.62 10.16
C SER A 297 19.92 -22.78 10.46
N LEU A 298 20.07 -21.61 9.83
CA LEU A 298 21.27 -20.76 9.96
C LEU A 298 21.02 -19.53 10.85
N GLY A 299 20.07 -19.65 11.78
CA GLY A 299 19.72 -18.61 12.75
C GLY A 299 18.82 -17.50 12.19
N GLN A 300 18.24 -17.70 11.00
CA GLN A 300 17.18 -16.82 10.53
C GLN A 300 15.88 -17.10 11.28
N SER A 301 15.04 -16.09 11.34
CA SER A 301 13.65 -16.24 11.71
C SER A 301 12.85 -15.13 11.07
N PHE A 302 11.54 -15.27 11.04
CA PHE A 302 10.62 -14.24 10.62
C PHE A 302 9.60 -13.98 11.71
N CYS A 303 9.29 -12.71 11.92
CA CYS A 303 8.18 -12.30 12.76
C CYS A 303 7.68 -10.89 12.40
N GLY A 304 6.46 -10.53 12.78
CA GLY A 304 5.98 -9.16 12.52
C GLY A 304 6.44 -8.14 13.55
N ARG A 305 6.18 -6.85 13.27
CA ARG A 305 6.69 -5.76 14.12
C ARG A 305 5.91 -5.55 15.43
N HIS A 306 4.58 -5.61 15.41
CA HIS A 306 3.78 -5.04 16.52
C HIS A 306 2.68 -5.94 17.08
N ASP A 307 2.25 -7.01 16.40
CA ASP A 307 1.06 -7.78 16.80
C ASP A 307 1.29 -9.31 16.74
N PHE A 308 2.54 -9.73 16.83
CA PHE A 308 2.89 -11.15 16.78
C PHE A 308 3.39 -11.66 18.12
N GLU A 309 3.01 -12.88 18.43
CA GLU A 309 3.49 -13.64 19.58
C GLU A 309 4.53 -14.65 19.09
N VAL A 310 5.58 -14.85 19.89
CA VAL A 310 6.61 -15.86 19.61
C VAL A 310 6.49 -16.97 20.65
N ASP A 311 6.32 -18.21 20.21
CA ASP A 311 6.21 -19.35 21.11
C ASP A 311 7.58 -19.85 21.60
N ALA A 312 7.56 -20.87 22.46
CA ALA A 312 8.77 -21.41 23.08
C ALA A 312 9.75 -22.05 22.08
N VAL A 313 9.30 -22.43 20.88
CA VAL A 313 10.15 -22.98 19.81
C VAL A 313 10.55 -21.93 18.78
N GLY A 314 10.13 -20.68 18.97
CA GLY A 314 10.51 -19.55 18.12
C GLY A 314 9.57 -19.31 16.94
N ASP A 315 8.47 -20.06 16.84
CA ASP A 315 7.47 -19.82 15.81
C ASP A 315 6.68 -18.55 16.13
N CYS A 316 6.28 -17.85 15.09
CA CYS A 316 5.65 -16.55 15.21
C CYS A 316 4.19 -16.63 14.78
N SER A 317 3.25 -16.19 15.62
CA SER A 317 1.81 -16.27 15.36
C SER A 317 1.13 -14.90 15.47
N THR A 318 0.03 -14.73 14.75
CA THR A 318 -0.83 -13.54 14.86
C THR A 318 -2.24 -13.85 14.38
N ASN A 319 -3.14 -12.91 14.60
CA ASN A 319 -4.51 -12.93 14.11
C ASN A 319 -4.63 -11.92 12.96
N ILE A 320 -4.81 -12.42 11.74
CA ILE A 320 -5.04 -11.57 10.57
C ILE A 320 -6.48 -11.03 10.65
N ASN A 321 -6.61 -9.73 10.90
CA ASN A 321 -7.89 -9.07 11.05
C ASN A 321 -8.38 -8.55 9.70
N ILE A 322 -9.37 -9.22 9.10
CA ILE A 322 -10.08 -8.72 7.94
C ILE A 322 -11.24 -7.86 8.42
N VAL A 323 -11.02 -6.55 8.37
CA VAL A 323 -12.03 -5.54 8.70
C VAL A 323 -12.38 -4.74 7.45
N PRO A 324 -13.60 -4.19 7.36
CA PRO A 324 -13.87 -3.11 6.42
C PRO A 324 -12.87 -1.97 6.68
N SER A 325 -12.50 -1.24 5.63
CA SER A 325 -11.57 -0.10 5.67
C SER A 325 -11.99 1.04 6.61
N HIS A 326 -13.13 0.89 7.30
CA HIS A 326 -13.62 1.76 8.36
C HIS A 326 -14.23 0.93 9.50
N LYS A 327 -13.60 1.00 10.68
CA LYS A 327 -14.27 0.97 11.98
C LYS A 327 -13.64 2.06 12.84
N ASP A 328 -14.39 3.15 12.94
CA ASP A 328 -14.47 4.18 13.97
C ASP A 328 -13.36 4.23 15.04
N HIS A 329 -12.69 5.39 15.11
CA HIS A 329 -12.46 6.00 16.41
C HIS A 329 -13.77 6.72 16.77
N GLU A 330 -14.54 6.15 17.70
CA GLU A 330 -15.47 6.93 18.54
C GLU A 330 -14.73 8.01 19.33
#